data_AF-A0A4S0MQZ7-F1
#
_entry.id   AF-A0A4S0MQZ7-F1
#
_cell.length_a   1.000
_cell.length_b   1.000
_cell.length_c   1.000
_cell.angle_alpha   90.00
_cell.angle_beta   90.00
_cell.angle_gamma   90.00
#
_symmetry.space_group_name_H-M   'P 1'
#
loop_
_entity.id
_entity.type
_entity.pdbx_description
1 polymer ?
#
loop_
_entity_poly.entity_id
_entity_poly.type
_entity_poly.pdbx_seq_one_letter_code
_entity_poly.pdbx_strand_id
1 'polypeptide(L)' 'EQGFICRAASNPLARPVKEADLRDNLRQARQAGVASTKYETGLRLLDGLTG' A
#
# COMPACT_ATOMS: atom_id res chain seq x y z
N GLU A 1 -8.79 8.57 12.72
CA GLU A 1 -8.32 7.43 11.91
C GLU A 1 -7.25 7.78 10.85
N GLN A 2 -7.18 9.01 10.35
CA GLN A 2 -6.22 9.44 9.31
C GLN A 2 -4.74 9.50 9.77
N GLY A 3 -4.46 9.53 11.08
CA GLY A 3 -3.11 9.76 11.63
C GLY A 3 -2.12 8.59 11.55
N PHE A 4 -2.55 7.39 11.14
CA PHE A 4 -1.65 6.23 11.01
C PHE A 4 -1.02 6.09 9.62
N ILE A 5 -1.69 6.58 8.57
CA ILE A 5 -1.21 6.47 7.19
C ILE A 5 -0.02 7.42 6.95
N CYS A 6 -0.02 8.61 7.56
CA CYS A 6 1.08 9.56 7.43
C CYS A 6 2.39 9.05 8.08
N ARG A 7 2.34 8.30 9.20
CA ARG A 7 3.57 7.83 9.88
C ARG A 7 4.28 6.69 9.14
N ALA A 8 3.55 5.78 8.49
CA ALA A 8 4.15 4.73 7.68
C ALA A 8 4.82 5.28 6.40
N ALA A 9 4.34 6.42 5.91
CA ALA A 9 4.90 7.14 4.77
C ALA A 9 6.16 7.98 5.10
N SER A 10 6.32 8.40 6.35
CA SER A 10 7.42 9.26 6.78
C SER A 10 8.76 8.53 6.94
N ASN A 11 8.84 7.21 6.72
CA ASN A 11 10.10 6.50 6.66
C ASN A 11 10.44 6.11 5.20
N PRO A 12 11.35 6.85 4.54
CA PRO A 12 11.77 6.58 3.17
C PRO A 12 12.31 5.17 2.95
N LEU A 13 12.86 4.54 4.00
CA LEU A 13 13.41 3.18 3.94
C LEU A 13 12.31 2.10 4.03
N ALA A 14 11.20 2.38 4.73
CA ALA A 14 10.08 1.45 4.88
C ALA A 14 9.14 1.45 3.65
N ARG A 15 9.18 2.54 2.88
CA ARG A 15 8.34 2.76 1.69
C ARG A 15 8.50 1.67 0.61
N PRO A 16 9.70 1.35 0.08
CA PRO A 16 9.85 0.34 -0.96
C PRO A 16 9.42 -1.06 -0.48
N VAL A 17 9.67 -1.37 0.79
CA VAL A 17 9.22 -2.63 1.41
C VAL A 17 7.70 -2.68 1.45
N LYS A 18 7.04 -1.58 1.82
CA LYS A 18 5.58 -1.53 1.90
C LYS A 18 4.91 -1.58 0.52
N GLU A 19 5.52 -0.97 -0.49
CA GLU A 19 5.07 -1.05 -1.89
C GLU A 19 5.15 -2.48 -2.44
N ALA A 20 6.24 -3.21 -2.17
CA ALA A 20 6.40 -4.60 -2.55
C ALA A 20 5.34 -5.50 -1.88
N ASP A 21 5.13 -5.32 -0.57
CA ASP A 21 4.09 -6.02 0.21
C ASP A 21 2.69 -5.78 -0.37
N LEU A 22 2.33 -4.54 -0.69
CA LEU A 22 1.01 -4.22 -1.27
C LEU A 22 0.81 -4.82 -2.66
N ARG A 23 1.85 -4.84 -3.51
CA ARG A 23 1.79 -5.47 -4.84
C ARG A 23 1.62 -6.98 -4.75
N ASP A 24 2.32 -7.63 -3.82
CA ASP A 24 2.20 -9.07 -3.63
C ASP A 24 0.81 -9.45 -3.09
N ASN A 25 0.36 -8.75 -2.05
CA ASN A 25 -0.98 -8.94 -1.51
C ASN A 25 -2.08 -8.69 -2.54
N LEU A 26 -1.91 -7.69 -3.43
CA LEU A 26 -2.84 -7.44 -4.54
C LEU A 26 -2.89 -8.62 -5.52
N ARG A 27 -1.72 -9.18 -5.88
CA ARG A 27 -1.63 -10.36 -6.75
C ARG A 27 -2.35 -11.55 -6.12
N GLN A 28 -2.07 -11.84 -4.84
CA GLN A 28 -2.70 -12.93 -4.11
C GLN A 28 -4.22 -12.73 -3.99
N ALA A 29 -4.68 -11.50 -3.69
CA ALA A 29 -6.10 -11.21 -3.58
C ALA A 29 -6.86 -11.44 -4.89
N ARG A 30 -6.27 -11.03 -6.01
CA ARG A 30 -6.81 -11.28 -7.35
C ARG A 30 -6.87 -12.76 -7.69
N GLN A 31 -5.83 -13.52 -7.35
CA GLN A 31 -5.81 -14.97 -7.56
C GLN A 31 -6.82 -15.72 -6.68
N ALA A 32 -7.01 -15.27 -5.44
CA ALA A 32 -7.96 -15.84 -4.50
C ALA A 32 -9.41 -15.37 -4.74
N GLY A 33 -9.65 -14.44 -5.67
CA GLY A 33 -10.98 -13.88 -5.94
C GLY A 33 -11.55 -13.06 -4.77
N VAL A 34 -10.69 -12.55 -3.89
CA VAL A 34 -11.09 -11.75 -2.72
C VAL A 34 -10.92 -10.25 -2.98
N ALA A 35 -11.55 -9.43 -2.14
CA ALA A 35 -11.55 -7.98 -2.29
C ALA A 35 -10.11 -7.39 -2.34
N SER A 36 -9.78 -6.76 -3.46
CA SER A 36 -8.46 -6.15 -3.73
C SER A 36 -8.40 -4.65 -3.45
N THR A 37 -9.55 -3.99 -3.27
CA THR A 37 -9.70 -2.52 -3.22
C THR A 37 -8.82 -1.86 -2.17
N LYS A 38 -8.61 -2.52 -1.02
CA LYS A 38 -7.77 -2.00 0.07
C LYS A 38 -6.29 -1.90 -0.32
N TYR A 39 -5.79 -2.84 -1.13
CA TYR A 39 -4.40 -2.85 -1.60
C TYR A 39 -4.18 -1.81 -2.69
N GLU A 40 -5.14 -1.66 -3.60
CA GLU A 40 -5.12 -0.64 -4.66
C GLU A 40 -5.17 0.78 -4.07
N THR A 41 -6.01 0.98 -3.04
CA THR A 41 -6.06 2.24 -2.28
C THR A 41 -4.73 2.51 -1.59
N GLY A 42 -4.11 1.49 -0.98
CA GLY A 42 -2.79 1.61 -0.35
C GLY A 42 -1.69 2.03 -1.33
N LEU A 43 -1.69 1.47 -2.54
CA LEU A 43 -0.73 1.85 -3.59
C LEU A 43 -0.93 3.30 -4.06
N ARG A 44 -2.18 3.74 -4.25
CA ARG A 44 -2.48 5.13 -4.62
C ARG A 44 -2.05 6.13 -3.56
N LEU A 45 -2.23 5.79 -2.28
CA LEU A 45 -1.78 6.63 -1.17
C LEU A 45 -0.26 6.75 -1.16
N LEU A 46 0.46 5.64 -1.35
CA LEU A 46 1.94 5.67 -1.46
C LEU A 46 2.40 6.55 -2.62
N ASP A 47 1.77 6.44 -3.79
CA ASP A 47 2.13 7.22 -4.98
C ASP A 47 1.89 8.73 -4.77
N GLY A 48 0.78 9.10 -4.12
CA GLY A 48 0.47 10.48 -3.76
C GLY A 48 1.38 11.09 -2.68
N LEU A 49 2.15 10.27 -1.95
CA LEU A 49 3.16 10.73 -0.98
C LEU A 49 4.53 11.00 -1.62
N THR A 50 4.67 10.78 -2.93
CA THR A 50 5.92 10.98 -3.71
C THR A 50 5.91 12.24 -4.56
N GLY A 51 4.73 12.86 -4.75
CA GLY A 51 4.59 14.14 -5.43
C GLY A 51 4.70 15.31 -4.46
#